data_AF-A0A943FKT1-F1
#
_entry.id   AF-A0A943FKT1-F1
#
_cell.length_a   1.000
_cell.length_b   1.000
_cell.length_c   1.000
_cell.angle_alpha   90.00
_cell.angle_beta   90.00
_cell.angle_gamma   90.00
#
_symmetry.space_group_name_H-M   'P 1'
#
loop_
_entity.id
_entity.type
_entity.pdbx_description
1 polymer ?
#
loop_
_entity_poly.entity_id
_entity_poly.type
_entity_poly.pdbx_seq_one_letter_code
_entity_poly.pdbx_strand_id
1 'polypeptide(L)'
;MKRLITYLIVIALTFYTAVLYGSTSFLMLFYVELALPFFLMLTLLPAMRSLRLTMELPIPVVEQGQKVPVLLRVRNGSFPIGGRIAVQVKGTLPMGQKTEKTWFYSHLTGSKKEAVIKTEYHARCVGNIHMEIGKVWCYDFLGLVAVPLSAKYWKALKPETMLVLPRICEVPVMVSRQSRDFAGESEDYSKERGGDDPSEVFKIRDYQPGDKLRSIHWKLTAKTDEMMVREQSLPLGCPVDFYLDLYQPAGHHGRKHETKRDSYLQIIASISHSLVLEGCRHHVIWFDSQRNDICRYRIEKEENIYEMLFRLGQLPVYHSRKELTELYRQKYHEMPGITTLELDTELVLKLNGETQARYSGDVSDIERQLGAKELVV
;
A
#
# COMPACT_ATOMS: atom_id res chain seq x y z
N MET A 1 -33.32 -6.37 12.63
CA MET A 1 -33.57 -6.40 14.09
C MET A 1 -34.73 -5.47 14.45
N LYS A 2 -34.57 -4.13 14.46
CA LYS A 2 -35.67 -3.20 14.82
C LYS A 2 -36.98 -3.42 14.04
N ARG A 3 -36.91 -3.60 12.71
CA ARG A 3 -38.10 -3.80 11.85
C ARG A 3 -38.84 -5.13 12.07
N LEU A 4 -38.12 -6.19 12.43
CA LEU A 4 -38.73 -7.48 12.73
C LEU A 4 -39.50 -7.41 14.05
N ILE A 5 -38.94 -6.73 15.06
CA ILE A 5 -39.58 -6.54 16.35
C ILE A 5 -40.86 -5.69 16.20
N THR A 6 -40.79 -4.57 15.46
CA THR A 6 -41.99 -3.75 15.20
C THR A 6 -43.07 -4.54 14.47
N TYR A 7 -42.68 -5.42 13.55
CA TYR A 7 -43.62 -6.26 12.81
C TYR A 7 -44.30 -7.32 13.69
N LEU A 8 -43.54 -7.96 14.60
CA LEU A 8 -44.12 -8.89 15.57
C LEU A 8 -45.10 -8.20 16.55
N ILE A 9 -44.82 -6.94 16.93
CA ILE A 9 -45.74 -6.14 17.76
C ILE A 9 -47.04 -5.86 16.99
N VAL A 10 -46.95 -5.52 15.70
CA VAL A 10 -48.14 -5.31 14.85
C VAL A 10 -48.97 -6.60 14.78
N ILE A 11 -48.34 -7.75 14.52
CA ILE A 11 -49.02 -9.06 14.50
C ILE A 11 -49.72 -9.35 15.83
N ALA A 12 -49.06 -9.07 16.96
CA ALA A 12 -49.65 -9.30 18.28
C ALA A 12 -50.85 -8.37 18.53
N LEU A 13 -50.78 -7.13 18.07
CA LEU A 13 -51.85 -6.14 18.19
C LEU A 13 -53.05 -6.47 17.29
N THR A 14 -52.81 -6.92 16.06
CA THR A 14 -53.86 -7.34 15.11
C THR A 14 -54.56 -8.60 15.61
N PHE A 15 -53.81 -9.54 16.19
CA PHE A 15 -54.40 -10.70 16.85
C PHE A 15 -55.24 -10.31 18.08
N TYR A 16 -54.72 -9.45 18.95
CA TYR A 16 -55.44 -8.99 20.14
C TYR A 16 -56.77 -8.29 19.77
N THR A 17 -56.74 -7.41 18.77
CA THR A 17 -57.94 -6.72 18.28
C THR A 17 -58.92 -7.68 17.59
N ALA A 18 -58.44 -8.69 16.85
CA ALA A 18 -59.29 -9.72 16.29
C ALA A 18 -60.07 -10.50 17.37
N VAL A 19 -59.40 -10.86 18.47
CA VAL A 19 -60.03 -11.57 19.60
C VAL A 19 -60.99 -10.65 20.36
N LEU A 20 -60.61 -9.40 20.63
CA LEU A 20 -61.42 -8.46 21.41
C LEU A 20 -62.73 -8.08 20.71
N TYR A 21 -62.70 -7.88 19.40
CA TYR A 21 -63.88 -7.47 18.62
C TYR A 21 -64.63 -8.64 17.96
N GLY A 22 -64.11 -9.86 18.01
CA GLY A 22 -64.72 -11.05 17.38
C GLY A 22 -64.91 -10.90 15.86
N SER A 23 -64.20 -9.99 15.20
CA SER A 23 -64.42 -9.66 13.80
C SER A 23 -63.66 -10.61 12.86
N THR A 24 -64.32 -11.06 11.80
CA THR A 24 -63.68 -11.87 10.74
C THR A 24 -62.63 -11.08 9.95
N SER A 25 -62.81 -9.77 9.79
CA SER A 25 -61.90 -8.90 9.04
C SER A 25 -60.49 -8.82 9.66
N PHE A 26 -60.39 -8.58 10.98
CA PHE A 26 -59.08 -8.54 11.65
C PHE A 26 -58.40 -9.91 11.66
N LEU A 27 -59.18 -10.99 11.71
CA LEU A 27 -58.66 -12.36 11.65
C LEU A 27 -58.06 -12.68 10.26
N MET A 28 -58.71 -12.24 9.17
CA MET A 28 -58.15 -12.35 7.81
C MET A 28 -56.88 -11.52 7.65
N LEU A 29 -56.83 -10.31 8.22
CA LEU A 29 -55.64 -9.46 8.21
C LEU A 29 -54.47 -10.12 8.93
N PHE A 30 -54.71 -10.74 10.09
CA PHE A 30 -53.69 -11.52 10.81
C PHE A 30 -53.11 -12.65 9.97
N TYR A 31 -53.94 -13.41 9.22
CA TYR A 31 -53.44 -14.46 8.33
C TYR A 31 -52.61 -13.91 7.17
N VAL A 32 -53.01 -12.77 6.59
CA VAL A 32 -52.23 -12.11 5.53
C VAL A 32 -50.87 -11.65 6.07
N GLU A 33 -50.84 -11.06 7.26
CA GLU A 33 -49.58 -10.72 7.93
C GLU A 33 -48.74 -11.98 8.12
N LEU A 34 -49.29 -13.06 8.66
CA LEU A 34 -48.53 -14.29 8.87
C LEU A 34 -47.99 -14.91 7.56
N ALA A 35 -48.71 -14.77 6.44
CA ALA A 35 -48.29 -15.25 5.12
C ALA A 35 -47.25 -14.34 4.44
N LEU A 36 -47.21 -13.04 4.77
CA LEU A 36 -46.32 -12.05 4.17
C LEU A 36 -44.83 -12.44 4.19
N PRO A 37 -44.20 -12.84 5.31
CA PRO A 37 -42.77 -13.18 5.33
C PRO A 37 -42.45 -14.40 4.44
N PHE A 38 -43.37 -15.36 4.31
CA PHE A 38 -43.20 -16.50 3.40
C PHE A 38 -43.25 -16.05 1.95
N PHE A 39 -44.18 -15.17 1.60
CA PHE A 39 -44.24 -14.55 0.27
C PHE A 39 -42.96 -13.76 -0.04
N LEU A 40 -42.48 -12.94 0.89
CA LEU A 40 -41.22 -12.19 0.74
C LEU A 40 -40.04 -13.12 0.54
N MET A 41 -39.95 -14.22 1.30
CA MET A 41 -38.88 -15.21 1.14
C MET A 41 -38.94 -15.89 -0.24
N LEU A 42 -40.14 -16.28 -0.71
CA LEU A 42 -40.34 -16.90 -2.02
C LEU A 42 -39.89 -16.00 -3.17
N THR A 43 -40.07 -14.68 -3.03
CA THR A 43 -39.61 -13.69 -4.02
C THR A 43 -38.10 -13.44 -3.94
N LEU A 44 -37.51 -13.48 -2.74
CA LEU A 44 -36.09 -13.19 -2.51
C LEU A 44 -35.16 -14.30 -3.02
N LEU A 45 -35.51 -15.58 -2.82
CA LEU A 45 -34.64 -16.71 -3.15
C LEU A 45 -34.25 -16.80 -4.65
N PRO A 46 -35.18 -16.63 -5.62
CA PRO A 46 -34.83 -16.56 -7.04
C PRO A 46 -33.96 -15.36 -7.39
N ALA A 47 -34.26 -14.18 -6.81
CA ALA A 47 -33.50 -12.96 -7.05
C ALA A 47 -32.03 -13.07 -6.62
N MET A 48 -31.75 -13.87 -5.57
CA MET A 48 -30.38 -14.14 -5.10
C MET A 48 -29.55 -14.99 -6.08
N ARG A 49 -30.17 -15.82 -6.92
CA ARG A 49 -29.45 -16.71 -7.86
C ARG A 49 -28.85 -15.96 -9.06
N SER A 50 -29.45 -14.83 -9.44
CA SER A 50 -29.00 -13.98 -10.54
C SER A 50 -28.12 -12.83 -10.12
N LEU A 51 -27.74 -12.80 -8.84
CA LEU A 51 -27.03 -11.71 -8.22
C LEU A 51 -25.54 -11.87 -8.52
N ARG A 52 -24.98 -10.92 -9.26
CA ARG A 52 -23.54 -10.84 -9.54
C ARG A 52 -22.98 -9.64 -8.82
N LEU A 53 -21.95 -9.88 -8.02
CA LEU A 53 -21.25 -8.84 -7.28
C LEU A 53 -19.92 -8.60 -7.96
N THR A 54 -19.53 -7.34 -8.11
CA THR A 54 -18.15 -6.94 -8.38
C THR A 54 -17.72 -5.88 -7.37
N MET A 55 -16.46 -5.95 -6.99
CA MET A 55 -15.79 -4.94 -6.18
C MET A 55 -14.76 -4.29 -7.09
N GLU A 56 -14.77 -2.97 -7.12
CA GLU A 56 -13.82 -2.15 -7.89
C GLU A 56 -13.30 -1.05 -6.97
N LEU A 57 -11.97 -0.93 -6.92
CA LEU A 57 -11.26 0.19 -6.34
C LEU A 57 -10.89 1.16 -7.47
N PRO A 58 -11.55 2.33 -7.57
CA PRO A 58 -11.25 3.30 -8.62
C PRO A 58 -9.86 3.91 -8.46
N ILE A 59 -9.33 3.94 -7.24
CA ILE A 59 -8.02 4.49 -6.90
C ILE A 59 -7.27 3.43 -6.09
N PRO A 60 -6.27 2.75 -6.68
CA PRO A 60 -5.52 1.70 -6.00
C PRO A 60 -4.40 2.23 -5.10
N VAL A 61 -3.99 3.50 -5.25
CA VAL A 61 -2.92 4.14 -4.47
C VAL A 61 -3.44 5.40 -3.80
N VAL A 62 -3.32 5.48 -2.48
CA VAL A 62 -3.96 6.51 -1.66
C VAL A 62 -3.04 6.95 -0.53
N GLU A 63 -3.09 8.22 -0.10
CA GLU A 63 -2.35 8.68 1.07
C GLU A 63 -3.03 8.34 2.40
N GLN A 64 -2.22 8.22 3.45
CA GLN A 64 -2.71 7.99 4.82
C GLN A 64 -3.68 9.09 5.28
N GLY A 65 -4.84 8.64 5.79
CA GLY A 65 -5.91 9.48 6.33
C GLY A 65 -6.97 9.89 5.30
N GLN A 66 -6.77 9.60 4.02
CA GLN A 66 -7.77 9.89 2.99
C GLN A 66 -8.95 8.90 3.04
N LYS A 67 -10.11 9.37 2.58
CA LYS A 67 -11.31 8.56 2.43
C LYS A 67 -11.43 8.07 0.99
N VAL A 68 -11.45 6.77 0.81
CA VAL A 68 -11.40 6.13 -0.51
C VAL A 68 -12.76 5.61 -0.87
N PRO A 69 -13.31 5.97 -2.05
CA PRO A 69 -14.53 5.36 -2.53
C PRO A 69 -14.28 3.91 -2.93
N VAL A 70 -14.86 2.94 -2.23
CA VAL A 70 -14.95 1.54 -2.67
C VAL A 70 -16.26 1.38 -3.43
N LEU A 71 -16.18 0.90 -4.68
CA LEU A 71 -17.34 0.72 -5.54
C LEU A 71 -17.74 -0.76 -5.54
N LEU A 72 -18.87 -1.07 -4.91
CA LEU A 72 -19.47 -2.40 -5.03
C LEU A 72 -20.56 -2.33 -6.08
N ARG A 73 -20.36 -2.98 -7.23
CA ARG A 73 -21.42 -3.08 -8.23
C ARG A 73 -22.20 -4.35 -7.99
N VAL A 74 -23.50 -4.19 -7.86
CA VAL A 74 -24.44 -5.28 -7.72
C VAL A 74 -25.29 -5.33 -8.97
N ARG A 75 -25.12 -6.39 -9.76
CA ARG A 75 -25.93 -6.64 -10.94
C ARG A 75 -26.99 -7.69 -10.63
N ASN A 76 -28.25 -7.34 -10.83
CA ASN A 76 -29.35 -8.29 -10.72
C ASN A 76 -29.82 -8.69 -12.12
N GLY A 77 -29.69 -9.98 -12.45
CA GLY A 77 -30.14 -10.54 -13.73
C GLY A 77 -31.62 -10.92 -13.79
N SER A 78 -32.34 -10.97 -12.66
CA SER A 78 -33.75 -11.41 -12.61
C SER A 78 -34.69 -10.33 -12.09
N PHE A 79 -35.98 -10.58 -12.31
CA PHE A 79 -37.21 -9.97 -11.78
C PHE A 79 -37.04 -8.78 -10.80
N PRO A 80 -37.74 -7.64 -11.04
CA PRO A 80 -37.49 -6.35 -10.38
C PRO A 80 -38.05 -6.30 -8.96
N ILE A 81 -37.53 -7.12 -8.05
CA ILE A 81 -37.81 -6.95 -6.63
C ILE A 81 -36.73 -6.05 -6.07
N GLY A 82 -37.13 -4.81 -5.76
CA GLY A 82 -36.29 -3.92 -4.98
C GLY A 82 -35.95 -4.57 -3.64
N GLY A 83 -34.73 -4.41 -3.17
CA GLY A 83 -34.28 -5.09 -1.95
C GLY A 83 -33.08 -4.38 -1.37
N ARG A 84 -32.87 -4.51 -0.06
CA ARG A 84 -31.68 -3.96 0.58
C ARG A 84 -30.59 -5.02 0.58
N ILE A 85 -29.37 -4.66 0.22
CA ILE A 85 -28.22 -5.55 0.34
C ILE A 85 -27.28 -4.98 1.38
N ALA A 86 -26.79 -5.85 2.25
CA ALA A 86 -25.68 -5.56 3.12
C ALA A 86 -24.45 -6.37 2.70
N VAL A 87 -23.35 -5.70 2.39
CA VAL A 87 -22.07 -6.32 2.06
C VAL A 87 -21.08 -6.02 3.19
N GLN A 88 -20.46 -7.05 3.74
CA GLN A 88 -19.33 -6.92 4.63
C GLN A 88 -18.06 -6.97 3.80
N VAL A 89 -17.28 -5.89 3.84
CA VAL A 89 -15.91 -5.88 3.32
C VAL A 89 -14.95 -6.09 4.49
N LYS A 90 -13.93 -6.89 4.25
CA LYS A 90 -12.83 -7.13 5.17
C LYS A 90 -11.57 -6.52 4.56
N GLY A 91 -10.93 -5.62 5.28
CA GLY A 91 -9.59 -5.14 4.97
C GLY A 91 -8.59 -5.93 5.81
N THR A 92 -7.79 -6.77 5.17
CA THR A 92 -6.66 -7.42 5.83
C THR A 92 -5.46 -6.50 5.71
N LEU A 93 -5.01 -6.00 6.85
CA LEU A 93 -3.85 -5.15 6.96
C LEU A 93 -2.55 -5.98 6.89
N PRO A 94 -1.44 -5.40 6.42
CA PRO A 94 -0.19 -6.11 6.26
C PRO A 94 0.42 -6.50 7.63
N MET A 95 1.41 -7.41 7.63
CA MET A 95 2.15 -7.87 8.82
C MET A 95 1.28 -8.42 9.98
N GLY A 96 0.24 -9.20 9.68
CA GLY A 96 -0.53 -9.93 10.72
C GLY A 96 -1.39 -9.04 11.62
N GLN A 97 -1.71 -7.82 11.19
CA GLN A 97 -2.63 -6.92 11.88
C GLN A 97 -4.08 -7.42 11.82
N LYS A 98 -4.93 -6.88 12.71
CA LYS A 98 -6.34 -7.28 12.81
C LYS A 98 -7.09 -6.92 11.54
N THR A 99 -7.88 -7.86 11.03
CA THR A 99 -8.80 -7.59 9.92
C THR A 99 -9.87 -6.58 10.34
N GLU A 100 -9.95 -5.45 9.66
CA GLU A 100 -11.05 -4.51 9.81
C GLU A 100 -12.28 -5.02 9.04
N LYS A 101 -13.46 -4.89 9.64
CA LYS A 101 -14.72 -5.36 9.05
C LYS A 101 -15.71 -4.22 9.01
N THR A 102 -16.15 -3.86 7.80
CA THR A 102 -17.10 -2.77 7.59
C THR A 102 -18.35 -3.31 6.88
N TRP A 103 -19.53 -2.93 7.38
CA TRP A 103 -20.81 -3.28 6.77
C TRP A 103 -21.32 -2.11 5.94
N PHE A 104 -21.66 -2.40 4.69
CA PHE A 104 -22.18 -1.44 3.76
C PHE A 104 -23.59 -1.82 3.35
N TYR A 105 -24.47 -0.83 3.22
CA TYR A 105 -25.88 -1.04 2.92
C TYR A 105 -26.24 -0.30 1.64
N SER A 106 -26.95 -0.96 0.73
CA SER A 106 -27.48 -0.33 -0.49
C SER A 106 -28.88 -0.82 -0.80
N HIS A 107 -29.61 -0.01 -1.55
CA HIS A 107 -30.93 -0.33 -2.07
C HIS A 107 -30.82 -0.66 -3.56
N LEU A 108 -31.18 -1.89 -3.92
CA LEU A 108 -31.44 -2.25 -5.30
C LEU A 108 -32.79 -1.65 -5.70
N THR A 109 -32.78 -0.75 -6.69
CA THR A 109 -34.01 -0.24 -7.30
C THR A 109 -34.35 -1.16 -8.47
N GLY A 110 -35.57 -1.71 -8.48
CA GLY A 110 -35.98 -2.76 -9.43
C GLY A 110 -35.87 -2.38 -10.92
N SER A 111 -35.85 -1.08 -11.26
CA SER A 111 -35.66 -0.62 -12.65
C SER A 111 -34.21 -0.63 -13.13
N LYS A 112 -33.22 -0.53 -12.22
CA LYS A 112 -31.80 -0.51 -12.60
C LYS A 112 -31.21 -1.90 -12.42
N LYS A 113 -30.74 -2.50 -13.52
CA LYS A 113 -30.05 -3.79 -13.52
C LYS A 113 -28.73 -3.77 -12.73
N GLU A 114 -28.22 -2.58 -12.42
CA GLU A 114 -26.96 -2.35 -11.73
C GLU A 114 -27.15 -1.29 -10.63
N ALA A 115 -26.73 -1.61 -9.41
CA ALA A 115 -26.62 -0.67 -8.31
C ALA A 115 -25.16 -0.54 -7.90
N VAL A 116 -24.68 0.69 -7.80
CA VAL A 116 -23.32 1.00 -7.33
C VAL A 116 -23.42 1.45 -5.88
N ILE A 117 -22.80 0.70 -4.97
CA ILE A 117 -22.61 1.12 -3.59
C ILE A 117 -21.31 1.91 -3.55
N LYS A 118 -21.43 3.23 -3.39
CA LYS A 118 -20.29 4.10 -3.12
C LYS A 118 -20.08 4.12 -1.61
N THR A 119 -18.92 3.67 -1.15
CA THR A 119 -18.62 3.63 0.28
C THR A 119 -17.27 4.26 0.55
N GLU A 120 -17.12 4.91 1.69
CA GLU A 120 -15.85 5.50 2.09
C GLU A 120 -15.12 4.50 3.01
N TYR A 121 -13.98 3.97 2.54
CA TYR A 121 -13.02 3.31 3.41
C TYR A 121 -12.02 4.34 3.92
N HIS A 122 -11.79 4.36 5.23
CA HIS A 122 -10.86 5.31 5.83
C HIS A 122 -9.48 4.65 5.99
N ALA A 123 -8.54 5.04 5.13
CA ALA A 123 -7.19 4.48 5.12
C ALA A 123 -6.38 4.97 6.34
N ARG A 124 -6.44 4.25 7.46
CA ARG A 124 -5.76 4.65 8.72
C ARG A 124 -4.30 4.25 8.76
N CYS A 125 -4.01 3.05 8.26
CA CYS A 125 -2.69 2.44 8.36
C CYS A 125 -2.00 2.41 7.01
N VAL A 126 -0.68 2.49 7.04
CA VAL A 126 0.18 2.51 5.86
C VAL A 126 0.45 1.08 5.38
N GLY A 127 0.56 0.89 4.06
CA GLY A 127 0.91 -0.36 3.40
C GLY A 127 -0.21 -0.98 2.56
N ASN A 128 -0.03 -2.24 2.16
CA ASN A 128 -0.93 -2.95 1.28
C ASN A 128 -2.14 -3.53 2.02
N ILE A 129 -3.31 -2.95 1.80
CA ILE A 129 -4.59 -3.42 2.36
C ILE A 129 -5.26 -4.33 1.35
N HIS A 130 -5.40 -5.61 1.71
CA HIS A 130 -6.12 -6.59 0.89
C HIS A 130 -7.59 -6.56 1.24
N MET A 131 -8.41 -6.06 0.32
CA MET A 131 -9.85 -6.00 0.47
C MET A 131 -10.50 -7.25 -0.10
N GLU A 132 -11.32 -7.90 0.73
CA GLU A 132 -12.14 -9.04 0.32
C GLU A 132 -13.59 -8.84 0.76
N ILE A 133 -14.52 -9.39 -0.01
CA ILE A 133 -15.92 -9.51 0.44
C ILE A 133 -15.96 -10.65 1.47
N GLY A 134 -16.44 -10.37 2.68
CA GLY A 134 -16.49 -11.33 3.78
C GLY A 134 -17.84 -12.03 3.94
N LYS A 135 -18.93 -11.28 3.86
CA LYS A 135 -20.32 -11.79 4.01
C LYS A 135 -21.26 -10.90 3.23
N VAL A 136 -22.34 -11.47 2.70
CA VAL A 136 -23.38 -10.72 2.00
C VAL A 136 -24.73 -11.15 2.50
N TRP A 137 -25.58 -10.18 2.82
CA TRP A 137 -26.96 -10.37 3.25
C TRP A 137 -27.89 -9.68 2.28
N CYS A 138 -28.88 -10.41 1.79
CA CYS A 138 -29.96 -9.87 0.98
C CYS A 138 -31.19 -9.75 1.87
N TYR A 139 -31.80 -8.57 1.85
CA TYR A 139 -33.04 -8.25 2.54
C TYR A 139 -34.14 -8.04 1.49
N ASP A 140 -35.37 -8.38 1.85
CA ASP A 140 -36.54 -8.01 1.05
C ASP A 140 -36.77 -6.47 1.03
N PHE A 141 -37.79 -6.03 0.27
CA PHE A 141 -38.11 -4.61 0.11
C PHE A 141 -38.57 -3.92 1.41
N LEU A 142 -39.24 -4.63 2.33
CA LEU A 142 -39.62 -4.15 3.66
C LEU A 142 -38.47 -4.31 4.66
N GLY A 143 -37.56 -5.25 4.41
CA GLY A 143 -36.42 -5.59 5.27
C GLY A 143 -36.82 -6.40 6.51
N LEU A 144 -37.81 -7.27 6.36
CA LEU A 144 -38.33 -8.19 7.39
C LEU A 144 -37.54 -9.51 7.41
N VAL A 145 -37.30 -10.07 6.24
CA VAL A 145 -36.56 -11.31 5.95
C VAL A 145 -35.16 -10.94 5.47
N ALA A 146 -34.15 -11.60 6.05
CA ALA A 146 -32.76 -11.44 5.66
C ALA A 146 -32.13 -12.81 5.44
N VAL A 147 -31.63 -13.06 4.22
CA VAL A 147 -31.01 -14.35 3.85
C VAL A 147 -29.55 -14.12 3.48
N PRO A 148 -28.60 -14.88 4.06
CA PRO A 148 -27.20 -14.78 3.68
C PRO A 148 -26.99 -15.37 2.28
N LEU A 149 -26.26 -14.63 1.42
CA LEU A 149 -25.87 -15.14 0.12
C LEU A 149 -24.79 -16.21 0.28
N SER A 150 -24.96 -17.34 -0.41
CA SER A 150 -24.00 -18.44 -0.37
C SER A 150 -22.60 -17.97 -0.76
N ALA A 151 -21.59 -18.48 -0.04
CA ALA A 151 -20.19 -18.11 -0.22
C ALA A 151 -19.69 -18.31 -1.65
N LYS A 152 -20.30 -19.23 -2.41
CA LYS A 152 -19.96 -19.50 -3.82
C LYS A 152 -20.03 -18.25 -4.70
N TYR A 153 -20.96 -17.34 -4.44
CA TYR A 153 -21.20 -16.17 -5.30
C TYR A 153 -20.19 -15.04 -5.09
N TRP A 154 -19.57 -14.95 -3.91
CA TRP A 154 -18.64 -13.85 -3.59
C TRP A 154 -17.20 -14.30 -3.31
N LYS A 155 -16.95 -15.56 -2.92
CA LYS A 155 -15.59 -16.09 -2.74
C LYS A 155 -14.82 -16.25 -4.06
N ALA A 156 -15.53 -16.35 -5.18
CA ALA A 156 -14.90 -16.43 -6.50
C ALA A 156 -14.34 -15.07 -6.98
N LEU A 157 -14.68 -13.97 -6.29
CA LEU A 157 -14.10 -12.67 -6.60
C LEU A 157 -12.65 -12.60 -6.15
N LYS A 158 -11.81 -12.05 -7.04
CA LYS A 158 -10.44 -11.75 -6.70
C LYS A 158 -10.44 -10.65 -5.63
N PRO A 159 -9.62 -10.80 -4.57
CA PRO A 159 -9.38 -9.70 -3.66
C PRO A 159 -8.72 -8.56 -4.44
N GLU A 160 -9.02 -7.32 -4.05
CA GLU A 160 -8.33 -6.16 -4.59
C GLU A 160 -7.37 -5.62 -3.53
N THR A 161 -6.22 -5.12 -3.97
CA THR A 161 -5.19 -4.59 -3.08
C THR A 161 -5.12 -3.08 -3.26
N MET A 162 -5.17 -2.36 -2.15
CA MET A 162 -4.99 -0.91 -2.09
C MET A 162 -3.67 -0.61 -1.38
N LEU A 163 -2.80 0.17 -2.01
CA LEU A 163 -1.58 0.68 -1.39
C LEU A 163 -1.89 2.01 -0.69
N VAL A 164 -1.73 2.03 0.62
CA VAL A 164 -1.78 3.28 1.41
C VAL A 164 -0.36 3.78 1.61
N LEU A 165 -0.06 4.95 1.05
CA LEU A 165 1.23 5.62 1.15
C LEU A 165 1.35 6.41 2.46
N PRO A 166 2.52 6.42 3.10
CA PRO A 166 2.78 7.32 4.21
C PRO A 166 2.85 8.76 3.72
N ARG A 167 2.67 9.71 4.63
CA ARG A 167 2.89 11.14 4.33
C ARG A 167 4.38 11.43 4.25
N ILE A 168 4.86 11.82 3.08
CA ILE A 168 6.27 12.14 2.87
C ILE A 168 6.55 13.54 3.45
N CYS A 169 7.59 13.64 4.25
CA CYS A 169 8.09 14.91 4.79
C CYS A 169 9.47 15.21 4.21
N GLU A 170 9.75 16.48 3.97
CA GLU A 170 11.09 16.92 3.59
C GLU A 170 12.01 16.88 4.82
N VAL A 171 13.16 16.23 4.65
CA VAL A 171 14.24 16.16 5.64
C VAL A 171 15.39 16.98 5.06
N PRO A 172 15.98 17.92 5.80
CA PRO A 172 17.14 18.64 5.30
C PRO A 172 18.32 17.68 5.19
N VAL A 173 18.74 17.39 3.96
CA VAL A 173 19.87 16.50 3.65
C VAL A 173 20.95 17.32 2.96
N MET A 174 22.19 17.22 3.45
CA MET A 174 23.37 17.80 2.82
C MET A 174 24.23 16.70 2.23
N VAL A 175 24.29 16.62 0.91
CA VAL A 175 25.13 15.64 0.20
C VAL A 175 26.56 16.16 0.11
N SER A 176 27.49 15.41 0.70
CA SER A 176 28.91 15.69 0.70
C SER A 176 29.51 15.61 -0.71
N ARG A 177 30.67 16.25 -0.93
CA ARG A 177 31.38 16.16 -2.22
C ARG A 177 31.80 14.72 -2.54
N GLN A 178 32.19 13.95 -1.52
CA GLN A 178 32.57 12.55 -1.70
C GLN A 178 31.40 11.73 -2.23
N SER A 179 30.20 11.96 -1.69
CA SER A 179 28.97 11.27 -2.13
C SER A 179 28.54 11.69 -3.54
N ARG A 180 28.70 12.98 -3.90
CA ARG A 180 28.41 13.47 -5.26
C ARG A 180 29.37 12.91 -6.32
N ASP A 181 30.64 12.77 -5.98
CA ASP A 181 31.69 12.29 -6.89
C ASP A 181 31.89 10.75 -6.80
N PHE A 182 30.97 10.02 -6.16
CA PHE A 182 31.11 8.59 -5.96
C PHE A 182 30.96 7.82 -7.27
N ALA A 183 32.11 7.41 -7.81
CA ALA A 183 32.21 6.47 -8.92
C ALA A 183 32.04 5.03 -8.38
N GLY A 184 30.79 4.59 -8.23
CA GLY A 184 30.46 3.18 -7.99
C GLY A 184 30.28 2.41 -9.30
N GLU A 185 30.27 1.08 -9.25
CA GLU A 185 29.92 0.26 -10.41
C GLU A 185 28.46 0.53 -10.82
N SER A 186 28.28 1.07 -12.01
CA SER A 186 26.97 1.48 -12.53
C SER A 186 26.99 1.41 -14.06
N GLU A 187 25.90 0.94 -14.65
CA GLU A 187 25.70 1.00 -16.10
C GLU A 187 25.23 2.40 -16.56
N ASP A 188 24.85 3.27 -15.62
CA ASP A 188 24.44 4.63 -15.91
C ASP A 188 25.58 5.62 -15.68
N TYR A 189 25.76 6.50 -16.65
CA TYR A 189 26.84 7.46 -16.67
C TYR A 189 26.34 8.91 -16.64
N SER A 190 27.17 9.79 -16.10
CA SER A 190 26.88 11.23 -16.05
C SER A 190 26.83 11.83 -17.45
N LYS A 191 25.77 12.60 -17.70
CA LYS A 191 25.60 13.37 -18.94
C LYS A 191 26.16 14.79 -18.85
N GLU A 192 26.54 15.22 -17.65
CA GLU A 192 26.96 16.61 -17.40
C GLU A 192 28.47 16.73 -17.20
N ARG A 193 29.13 15.65 -16.75
CA ARG A 193 30.54 15.67 -16.36
C ARG A 193 31.25 14.37 -16.74
N GLY A 194 32.46 14.48 -17.28
CA GLY A 194 33.37 13.36 -17.50
C GLY A 194 33.99 12.82 -16.20
N GLY A 195 34.39 11.56 -16.23
CA GLY A 195 35.04 10.85 -15.12
C GLY A 195 36.31 10.14 -15.58
N ASP A 196 36.67 9.09 -14.85
CA ASP A 196 37.88 8.28 -15.08
C ASP A 196 37.55 6.83 -15.52
N ASP A 197 36.29 6.50 -15.84
CA ASP A 197 35.92 5.14 -16.28
C ASP A 197 36.24 4.94 -17.79
N PRO A 198 37.20 4.06 -18.14
CA PRO A 198 37.54 3.78 -19.53
C PRO A 198 36.46 3.02 -20.31
N SER A 199 35.45 2.47 -19.63
CA SER A 199 34.42 1.62 -20.23
C SER A 199 33.48 2.38 -21.17
N GLU A 200 33.25 3.67 -20.89
CA GLU A 200 32.41 4.53 -21.72
C GLU A 200 33.11 5.88 -21.99
N VAL A 201 32.92 6.41 -23.21
CA VAL A 201 33.47 7.71 -23.63
C VAL A 201 32.37 8.76 -23.51
N PHE A 202 32.58 9.74 -22.63
CA PHE A 202 31.67 10.85 -22.40
C PHE A 202 31.58 11.77 -23.62
N LYS A 203 32.74 12.22 -24.10
CA LYS A 203 32.86 13.04 -25.30
C LYS A 203 34.26 12.94 -25.87
N ILE A 204 34.38 13.34 -27.13
CA ILE A 204 35.67 13.50 -27.80
C ILE A 204 35.88 15.00 -28.02
N ARG A 205 37.05 15.51 -27.63
CA ARG A 205 37.43 16.91 -27.76
C ARG A 205 38.88 17.08 -28.18
N ASP A 206 39.26 18.29 -28.52
CA ASP A 206 40.64 18.63 -28.86
C ASP A 206 41.56 18.44 -27.65
N TYR A 207 42.80 18.03 -27.93
CA TYR A 207 43.85 17.86 -26.94
C TYR A 207 44.20 19.20 -26.29
N GLN A 208 44.23 19.19 -24.96
CA GLN A 208 44.74 20.31 -24.18
C GLN A 208 46.04 19.91 -23.49
N PRO A 209 47.03 20.82 -23.37
CA PRO A 209 48.24 20.55 -22.61
C PRO A 209 47.92 20.07 -21.20
N GLY A 210 48.37 18.86 -20.85
CA GLY A 210 48.07 18.19 -19.57
C GLY A 210 47.22 16.93 -19.72
N ASP A 211 46.57 16.74 -20.87
CA ASP A 211 45.85 15.49 -21.16
C ASP A 211 46.82 14.30 -21.24
N LYS A 212 46.40 13.17 -20.68
CA LYS A 212 47.19 11.94 -20.65
C LYS A 212 47.32 11.40 -22.08
N LEU A 213 48.53 11.08 -22.55
CA LEU A 213 48.71 10.53 -23.91
C LEU A 213 47.88 9.25 -24.17
N ARG A 214 47.59 8.47 -23.12
CA ARG A 214 46.75 7.27 -23.20
C ARG A 214 45.28 7.53 -23.58
N SER A 215 44.77 8.75 -23.35
CA SER A 215 43.38 9.10 -23.71
C SER A 215 43.24 9.58 -25.15
N ILE A 216 44.35 9.71 -25.91
CA ILE A 216 44.30 10.12 -27.32
C ILE A 216 43.48 9.12 -28.16
N HIS A 217 42.60 9.65 -29.00
CA HIS A 217 41.82 8.88 -29.96
C HIS A 217 42.59 8.73 -31.28
N TRP A 218 43.62 7.88 -31.31
CA TRP A 218 44.54 7.75 -32.45
C TRP A 218 43.87 7.62 -33.82
N LYS A 219 42.77 6.86 -33.91
CA LYS A 219 42.04 6.67 -35.17
C LYS A 219 41.33 7.94 -35.68
N LEU A 220 40.89 8.81 -34.77
CA LEU A 220 40.21 10.05 -35.14
C LEU A 220 41.26 11.11 -35.43
N THR A 221 42.29 11.20 -34.59
CA THR A 221 43.47 12.04 -34.81
C THR A 221 44.08 11.80 -36.19
N ALA A 222 44.27 10.55 -36.61
CA ALA A 222 44.79 10.22 -37.93
C ALA A 222 43.86 10.60 -39.10
N LYS A 223 42.55 10.82 -38.83
CA LYS A 223 41.56 11.19 -39.84
C LYS A 223 41.38 12.71 -39.94
N THR A 224 41.47 13.43 -38.82
CA THR A 224 41.28 14.88 -38.75
C THR A 224 42.59 15.66 -38.84
N ASP A 225 43.74 14.99 -38.70
CA ASP A 225 45.08 15.58 -38.60
C ASP A 225 45.23 16.54 -37.38
N GLU A 226 44.31 16.43 -36.43
CA GLU A 226 44.25 17.21 -35.18
C GLU A 226 44.25 16.24 -33.98
N MET A 227 45.00 16.54 -32.93
CA MET A 227 45.09 15.68 -31.74
C MET A 227 43.75 15.64 -30.98
N MET A 228 43.05 14.52 -31.05
CA MET A 228 41.76 14.31 -30.37
C MET A 228 41.93 13.46 -29.11
N VAL A 229 41.21 13.79 -28.04
CA VAL A 229 41.21 13.10 -26.75
C VAL A 229 39.83 12.56 -26.42
N ARG A 230 39.78 11.30 -25.95
CA ARG A 230 38.60 10.68 -25.33
C ARG A 230 38.52 11.13 -23.89
N GLU A 231 37.48 11.90 -23.57
CA GLU A 231 37.10 12.14 -22.18
C GLU A 231 36.25 10.96 -21.72
N GLN A 232 36.65 10.35 -20.62
CA GLN A 232 35.99 9.18 -20.04
C GLN A 232 34.72 9.59 -19.31
N SER A 233 33.76 8.68 -19.19
CA SER A 233 32.52 8.93 -18.44
C SER A 233 32.70 8.76 -16.94
N LEU A 234 31.76 9.33 -16.18
CA LEU A 234 31.64 9.14 -14.73
C LEU A 234 30.47 8.19 -14.46
N PRO A 235 30.72 6.95 -13.98
CA PRO A 235 29.65 6.06 -13.60
C PRO A 235 28.94 6.61 -12.37
N LEU A 236 27.62 6.63 -12.41
CA LEU A 236 26.78 7.19 -11.35
C LEU A 236 26.39 6.07 -10.39
N GLY A 237 27.23 5.85 -9.39
CA GLY A 237 27.01 4.88 -8.33
C GLY A 237 25.99 5.35 -7.28
N CYS A 238 25.70 4.47 -6.32
CA CYS A 238 24.92 4.80 -5.14
C CYS A 238 25.87 5.03 -3.95
N PRO A 239 26.12 6.28 -3.55
CA PRO A 239 26.97 6.58 -2.40
C PRO A 239 26.39 6.14 -1.05
N VAL A 240 25.08 5.89 -0.97
CA VAL A 240 24.38 5.63 0.29
C VAL A 240 23.74 4.25 0.28
N ASP A 241 24.01 3.48 1.32
CA ASP A 241 23.33 2.22 1.60
C ASP A 241 22.41 2.39 2.81
N PHE A 242 21.11 2.23 2.60
CA PHE A 242 20.07 2.36 3.61
C PHE A 242 19.54 0.98 4.02
N TYR A 243 20.00 0.48 5.16
CA TYR A 243 19.59 -0.80 5.73
C TYR A 243 18.31 -0.66 6.55
N LEU A 244 17.35 -1.52 6.24
CA LEU A 244 16.05 -1.58 6.88
C LEU A 244 15.96 -2.85 7.73
N ASP A 245 16.08 -2.71 9.05
CA ASP A 245 15.83 -3.83 9.96
C ASP A 245 14.33 -3.95 10.24
N LEU A 246 13.73 -5.00 9.68
CA LEU A 246 12.32 -5.36 9.86
C LEU A 246 12.11 -6.35 11.01
N TYR A 247 13.09 -6.53 11.89
CA TYR A 247 13.01 -7.42 13.06
C TYR A 247 11.92 -6.97 14.03
N GLN A 248 11.06 -7.89 14.47
CA GLN A 248 10.13 -7.63 15.56
C GLN A 248 10.12 -8.79 16.56
N PRO A 249 10.20 -8.51 17.88
CA PRO A 249 10.04 -9.52 18.91
C PRO A 249 8.65 -10.16 18.88
N ALA A 250 8.57 -11.48 19.06
CA ALA A 250 7.31 -12.21 19.11
C ALA A 250 6.42 -11.71 20.27
N GLY A 251 5.11 -11.60 20.04
CA GLY A 251 4.11 -11.25 21.06
C GLY A 251 3.70 -9.78 21.13
N HIS A 252 4.27 -8.90 20.30
CA HIS A 252 3.89 -7.48 20.25
C HIS A 252 2.75 -7.24 19.25
N HIS A 253 1.52 -7.58 19.63
CA HIS A 253 0.32 -7.28 18.85
C HIS A 253 -0.50 -6.17 19.52
N GLY A 254 -0.71 -5.05 18.83
CA GLY A 254 -1.57 -3.97 19.33
C GLY A 254 -1.43 -2.67 18.57
N ARG A 255 -2.35 -1.74 18.81
CA ARG A 255 -2.47 -0.46 18.08
C ARG A 255 -1.21 0.41 18.13
N LYS A 256 -0.47 0.39 19.25
CA LYS A 256 0.83 1.07 19.38
C LYS A 256 1.89 0.54 18.41
N HIS A 257 1.81 -0.74 18.04
CA HIS A 257 2.72 -1.32 17.07
C HIS A 257 2.34 -0.92 15.64
N GLU A 258 1.03 -0.78 15.36
CA GLU A 258 0.54 -0.30 14.06
C GLU A 258 1.05 1.12 13.79
N THR A 259 0.97 2.02 14.78
CA THR A 259 1.48 3.39 14.64
C THR A 259 3.00 3.45 14.49
N LYS A 260 3.76 2.63 15.24
CA LYS A 260 5.21 2.51 15.07
C LYS A 260 5.59 2.03 13.66
N ARG A 261 4.86 1.08 13.09
CA ARG A 261 5.12 0.63 11.72
C ARG A 261 4.82 1.72 10.70
N ASP A 262 3.69 2.40 10.83
CA ASP A 262 3.32 3.49 9.92
C ASP A 262 4.38 4.60 9.98
N SER A 263 4.85 4.92 11.18
CA SER A 263 5.99 5.81 11.46
C SER A 263 7.29 5.37 10.79
N TYR A 264 7.62 4.07 10.89
CA TYR A 264 8.81 3.49 10.26
C TYR A 264 8.80 3.68 8.74
N LEU A 265 7.68 3.31 8.10
CA LEU A 265 7.50 3.49 6.65
C LEU A 265 7.54 4.97 6.25
N GLN A 266 6.99 5.85 7.09
CA GLN A 266 7.03 7.29 6.88
C GLN A 266 8.45 7.84 6.90
N ILE A 267 9.27 7.45 7.88
CA ILE A 267 10.67 7.88 7.99
C ILE A 267 11.47 7.45 6.76
N ILE A 268 11.32 6.18 6.34
CA ILE A 268 12.04 5.66 5.16
C ILE A 268 11.63 6.43 3.91
N ALA A 269 10.32 6.59 3.67
CA ALA A 269 9.81 7.31 2.51
C ALA A 269 10.33 8.76 2.49
N SER A 270 10.31 9.44 3.64
CA SER A 270 10.75 10.83 3.79
C SER A 270 12.25 11.02 3.55
N ILE A 271 13.09 10.17 4.15
CA ILE A 271 14.55 10.22 3.95
C ILE A 271 14.90 9.87 2.50
N SER A 272 14.30 8.81 1.95
CA SER A 272 14.55 8.39 0.56
C SER A 272 14.11 9.46 -0.44
N HIS A 273 12.98 10.10 -0.19
CA HIS A 273 12.50 11.22 -1.02
C HIS A 273 13.45 12.41 -0.97
N SER A 274 13.91 12.79 0.23
CA SER A 274 14.84 13.90 0.40
C SER A 274 16.20 13.63 -0.25
N LEU A 275 16.70 12.39 -0.19
CA LEU A 275 17.91 11.97 -0.92
C LEU A 275 17.73 12.11 -2.45
N VAL A 276 16.58 11.69 -2.98
CA VAL A 276 16.27 11.83 -4.42
C VAL A 276 16.18 13.31 -4.83
N LEU A 277 15.54 14.16 -4.01
CA LEU A 277 15.45 15.60 -4.26
C LEU A 277 16.83 16.27 -4.38
N GLU A 278 17.78 15.86 -3.55
CA GLU A 278 19.17 16.33 -3.59
C GLU A 278 20.02 15.65 -4.69
N GLY A 279 19.41 14.81 -5.53
CA GLY A 279 20.09 14.07 -6.61
C GLY A 279 20.97 12.92 -6.12
N CYS A 280 20.80 12.48 -4.87
CA CYS A 280 21.57 11.41 -4.26
C CYS A 280 20.90 10.04 -4.48
N ARG A 281 21.48 9.26 -5.38
CA ARG A 281 21.09 7.86 -5.60
C ARG A 281 21.49 7.02 -4.40
N HIS A 282 20.65 6.06 -4.05
CA HIS A 282 20.91 5.23 -2.88
C HIS A 282 20.33 3.82 -3.04
N HIS A 283 20.93 2.88 -2.35
CA HIS A 283 20.37 1.54 -2.21
C HIS A 283 19.53 1.46 -0.94
N VAL A 284 18.39 0.80 -1.04
CA VAL A 284 17.63 0.35 0.11
C VAL A 284 17.78 -1.16 0.21
N ILE A 285 18.20 -1.62 1.39
CA ILE A 285 18.61 -2.99 1.63
C ILE A 285 17.75 -3.56 2.77
N TRP A 286 17.11 -4.69 2.52
CA TRP A 286 16.30 -5.38 3.53
C TRP A 286 16.42 -6.89 3.38
N PHE A 287 16.05 -7.61 4.44
CA PHE A 287 15.96 -9.06 4.39
C PHE A 287 14.56 -9.51 3.97
N ASP A 288 14.45 -10.27 2.88
CA ASP A 288 13.20 -10.90 2.47
C ASP A 288 13.05 -12.26 3.17
N SER A 289 12.11 -12.31 4.12
CA SER A 289 11.82 -13.51 4.91
C SER A 289 11.16 -14.63 4.10
N GLN A 290 10.49 -14.33 2.98
CA GLN A 290 9.87 -15.33 2.12
C GLN A 290 10.91 -16.04 1.25
N ARG A 291 11.87 -15.28 0.70
CA ARG A 291 12.96 -15.80 -0.12
C ARG A 291 14.15 -16.29 0.70
N ASN A 292 14.19 -15.92 1.99
CA ASN A 292 15.30 -16.11 2.89
C ASN A 292 16.62 -15.55 2.30
N ASP A 293 16.56 -14.35 1.75
CA ASP A 293 17.66 -13.72 1.03
C ASP A 293 17.66 -12.20 1.24
N ILE A 294 18.84 -11.57 1.13
CA ILE A 294 18.98 -10.12 1.22
C ILE A 294 18.69 -9.47 -0.13
N CYS A 295 17.81 -8.48 -0.10
CA CYS A 295 17.37 -7.75 -1.27
C CYS A 295 18.01 -6.36 -1.27
N ARG A 296 18.56 -5.97 -2.42
CA ARG A 296 19.05 -4.62 -2.71
C ARG A 296 18.12 -4.00 -3.75
N TYR A 297 17.67 -2.78 -3.51
CA TYR A 297 16.87 -2.03 -4.46
C TYR A 297 17.43 -0.63 -4.63
N ARG A 298 17.69 -0.24 -5.88
CA ARG A 298 18.29 1.05 -6.23
C ARG A 298 17.19 2.09 -6.42
N ILE A 299 17.35 3.24 -5.76
CA ILE A 299 16.43 4.38 -5.83
C ILE A 299 17.13 5.53 -6.53
N GLU A 300 16.50 6.00 -7.61
CA GLU A 300 16.97 7.15 -8.39
C GLU A 300 15.88 8.20 -8.59
N LYS A 301 14.63 7.75 -8.68
CA LYS A 301 13.46 8.58 -8.95
C LYS A 301 12.41 8.32 -7.88
N GLU A 302 11.47 9.26 -7.77
CA GLU A 302 10.34 9.15 -6.86
C GLU A 302 9.49 7.90 -7.12
N GLU A 303 9.34 7.49 -8.38
CA GLU A 303 8.66 6.25 -8.77
C GLU A 303 9.22 4.99 -8.08
N ASN A 304 10.55 4.95 -7.87
CA ASN A 304 11.20 3.84 -7.20
C ASN A 304 10.82 3.78 -5.72
N ILE A 305 10.52 4.92 -5.09
CA ILE A 305 10.08 4.98 -3.69
C ILE A 305 8.70 4.31 -3.56
N TYR A 306 7.78 4.62 -4.48
CA TYR A 306 6.46 3.99 -4.48
C TYR A 306 6.53 2.47 -4.70
N GLU A 307 7.39 2.01 -5.62
CA GLU A 307 7.60 0.58 -5.85
C GLU A 307 8.23 -0.11 -4.63
N MET A 308 9.23 0.52 -4.01
CA MET A 308 9.85 0.04 -2.77
C MET A 308 8.79 -0.10 -1.66
N LEU A 309 7.98 0.93 -1.41
CA LEU A 309 6.92 0.90 -0.40
C LEU A 309 5.90 -0.20 -0.67
N PHE A 310 5.55 -0.41 -1.94
CA PHE A 310 4.68 -1.50 -2.34
C PHE A 310 5.29 -2.87 -2.01
N ARG A 311 6.58 -3.08 -2.31
CA ARG A 311 7.29 -4.34 -1.99
C ARG A 311 7.40 -4.55 -0.48
N LEU A 312 7.83 -3.54 0.27
CA LEU A 312 7.94 -3.60 1.73
C LEU A 312 6.58 -3.91 2.39
N GLY A 313 5.48 -3.37 1.85
CA GLY A 313 4.13 -3.64 2.32
C GLY A 313 3.66 -5.10 2.14
N GLN A 314 4.35 -5.92 1.35
CA GLN A 314 4.04 -7.36 1.16
C GLN A 314 4.86 -8.27 2.09
N LEU A 315 5.93 -7.74 2.68
CA LEU A 315 6.87 -8.57 3.43
C LEU A 315 6.31 -8.93 4.82
N PRO A 316 6.42 -10.20 5.22
CA PRO A 316 6.17 -10.58 6.60
C PRO A 316 7.35 -10.12 7.46
N VAL A 317 7.02 -9.67 8.67
CA VAL A 317 8.00 -9.45 9.74
C VAL A 317 8.76 -10.75 10.02
N TYR A 318 10.05 -10.66 10.35
CA TYR A 318 10.81 -11.78 10.91
C TYR A 318 11.10 -11.58 12.41
N HIS A 319 11.16 -12.70 13.13
CA HIS A 319 11.33 -12.76 14.59
C HIS A 319 12.72 -13.21 15.02
N SER A 320 13.62 -13.44 14.06
CA SER A 320 15.03 -13.73 14.30
C SER A 320 15.86 -12.52 13.90
N ARG A 321 16.65 -11.96 14.82
CA ARG A 321 17.53 -10.85 14.48
C ARG A 321 18.55 -11.29 13.42
N LYS A 322 18.77 -10.47 12.41
CA LYS A 322 19.73 -10.72 11.33
C LYS A 322 20.69 -9.54 11.22
N GLU A 323 21.96 -9.85 10.97
CA GLU A 323 22.98 -8.83 10.70
C GLU A 323 22.99 -8.54 9.20
N LEU A 324 22.21 -7.53 8.79
CA LEU A 324 21.99 -7.20 7.38
C LEU A 324 23.30 -6.84 6.66
N THR A 325 24.16 -6.08 7.32
CA THR A 325 25.44 -5.62 6.76
C THR A 325 26.37 -6.79 6.43
N GLU A 326 26.41 -7.82 7.29
CA GLU A 326 27.24 -9.00 7.07
C GLU A 326 26.67 -9.87 5.94
N LEU A 327 25.36 -10.10 5.94
CA LEU A 327 24.67 -10.81 4.85
C LEU A 327 24.84 -10.12 3.49
N TYR A 328 24.85 -8.79 3.48
CA TYR A 328 25.07 -8.00 2.27
C TYR A 328 26.48 -8.20 1.71
N ARG A 329 27.51 -8.07 2.57
CA ARG A 329 28.91 -8.27 2.20
C ARG A 329 29.17 -9.68 1.67
N GLN A 330 28.59 -10.69 2.31
CA GLN A 330 28.74 -12.09 1.88
C GLN A 330 28.13 -12.34 0.51
N LYS A 331 27.04 -11.66 0.15
CA LYS A 331 26.35 -11.88 -1.12
C LYS A 331 26.95 -11.11 -2.28
N TYR A 332 27.20 -9.82 -2.10
CA TYR A 332 27.61 -8.94 -3.20
C TYR A 332 29.13 -8.82 -3.32
N HIS A 333 29.90 -9.15 -2.28
CA HIS A 333 31.35 -8.97 -2.23
C HIS A 333 31.82 -7.54 -2.59
N GLU A 334 30.92 -6.56 -2.50
CA GLU A 334 31.15 -5.15 -2.83
C GLU A 334 31.52 -4.36 -1.57
N MET A 335 32.27 -3.26 -1.75
CA MET A 335 32.46 -2.29 -0.69
C MET A 335 31.13 -1.58 -0.41
N PRO A 336 30.76 -1.37 0.87
CA PRO A 336 29.58 -0.59 1.20
C PRO A 336 29.72 0.83 0.63
N GLY A 337 28.59 1.47 0.34
CA GLY A 337 28.54 2.89 0.00
C GLY A 337 29.28 3.75 1.03
N ILE A 338 29.67 4.96 0.62
CA ILE A 338 30.38 5.92 1.48
C ILE A 338 29.64 6.12 2.81
N THR A 339 28.32 6.23 2.75
CA THR A 339 27.48 6.49 3.91
C THR A 339 26.51 5.34 4.13
N THR A 340 26.46 4.84 5.36
CA THR A 340 25.55 3.78 5.79
C THR A 340 24.46 4.38 6.67
N LEU A 341 23.20 4.23 6.27
CA LEU A 341 22.03 4.54 7.07
C LEU A 341 21.40 3.24 7.57
N GLU A 342 21.00 3.18 8.83
CA GLU A 342 20.27 2.03 9.38
C GLU A 342 19.04 2.51 10.14
N LEU A 343 17.88 1.91 9.87
CA LEU A 343 16.65 2.16 10.63
C LEU A 343 16.08 0.86 11.19
N ASP A 344 15.89 0.83 12.51
CA ASP A 344 15.26 -0.29 13.22
C ASP A 344 13.78 -0.07 13.52
N THR A 345 13.07 -1.15 13.88
CA THR A 345 11.64 -1.12 14.21
C THR A 345 11.31 -0.37 15.51
N GLU A 346 12.33 -0.01 16.31
CA GLU A 346 12.21 0.88 17.46
C GLU A 346 12.39 2.37 17.09
N LEU A 347 12.44 2.66 15.78
CA LEU A 347 12.55 4.00 15.21
C LEU A 347 13.85 4.71 15.59
N VAL A 348 14.93 3.96 15.70
CA VAL A 348 16.29 4.49 15.85
C VAL A 348 16.96 4.54 14.50
N LEU A 349 17.32 5.75 14.06
CA LEU A 349 18.10 5.97 12.85
C LEU A 349 19.57 6.15 13.24
N LYS A 350 20.42 5.34 12.60
CA LYS A 350 21.87 5.43 12.73
C LYS A 350 22.50 5.86 11.41
N LEU A 351 23.56 6.65 11.52
CA LEU A 351 24.41 7.08 10.42
C LEU A 351 25.82 6.58 10.73
N ASN A 352 26.39 5.74 9.88
CA ASN A 352 27.73 5.15 10.04
C ASN A 352 27.92 4.47 11.42
N GLY A 353 26.86 3.85 11.95
CA GLY A 353 26.83 3.19 13.25
C GLY A 353 26.52 4.10 14.45
N GLU A 354 26.60 5.42 14.29
CA GLU A 354 26.26 6.39 15.35
C GLU A 354 24.78 6.70 15.36
N THR A 355 24.18 6.75 16.55
CA THR A 355 22.75 7.06 16.69
C THR A 355 22.52 8.56 16.47
N GLN A 356 21.90 8.90 15.34
CA GLN A 356 21.53 10.29 15.03
C GLN A 356 20.20 10.66 15.68
N ALA A 357 19.29 9.70 15.78
CA ALA A 357 17.89 10.00 16.03
C ALA A 357 17.17 8.82 16.65
N ARG A 358 16.32 9.13 17.65
CA ARG A 358 15.26 8.24 18.12
C ARG A 358 13.94 8.97 17.93
N TYR A 359 13.06 8.42 17.10
CA TYR A 359 11.78 9.03 16.82
C TYR A 359 10.71 8.54 17.79
N SER A 360 9.72 9.39 18.09
CA SER A 360 8.51 8.93 18.76
C SER A 360 7.66 8.12 17.77
N GLY A 361 6.95 7.09 18.25
CA GLY A 361 6.05 6.29 17.41
C GLY A 361 4.71 6.95 17.10
N ASP A 362 4.66 8.29 17.14
CA ASP A 362 3.47 9.09 16.85
C ASP A 362 3.70 9.91 15.59
N VAL A 363 2.80 9.74 14.61
CA VAL A 363 2.92 10.25 13.24
C VAL A 363 3.02 11.78 13.22
N SER A 364 2.29 12.47 14.10
CA SER A 364 2.30 13.94 14.16
C SER A 364 3.61 14.53 14.69
N ASP A 365 4.31 13.80 15.56
CA ASP A 365 5.57 14.27 16.14
C ASP A 365 6.75 14.01 15.20
N ILE A 366 6.64 12.99 14.35
CA ILE A 366 7.67 12.59 13.39
C ILE A 366 7.93 13.68 12.37
N GLU A 367 6.88 14.32 11.83
CA GLU A 367 7.02 15.39 10.84
C GLU A 367 7.92 16.51 11.39
N ARG A 368 7.70 16.91 12.65
CA ARG A 368 8.52 17.92 13.35
C ARG A 368 9.94 17.43 13.62
N GLN A 369 10.11 16.18 14.03
CA GLN A 369 11.42 15.61 14.35
C GLN A 369 12.29 15.37 13.10
N LEU A 370 11.67 15.09 11.96
CA LEU A 370 12.33 14.93 10.67
C LEU A 370 12.80 16.28 10.12
N GLY A 371 11.92 17.30 10.12
CA GLY A 371 12.27 18.64 9.63
C GLY A 371 13.34 19.36 10.48
N ALA A 372 13.54 18.95 11.73
CA ALA A 372 14.54 19.55 12.62
C ALA A 372 15.94 18.92 12.51
N LYS A 373 16.13 17.87 11.70
CA LYS A 373 17.38 17.10 11.65
C LYS A 373 18.07 17.24 10.31
N GLU A 374 19.27 17.78 10.35
CA GLU A 374 20.17 17.83 9.21
C GLU A 374 20.94 16.51 9.10
N LEU A 375 20.79 15.82 7.97
CA LEU A 375 21.57 14.62 7.66
C LEU A 375 22.69 14.99 6.68
N VAL A 376 23.95 14.76 7.08
CA VAL A 376 25.10 14.92 6.20
C VAL A 376 25.47 13.55 5.65
N VAL A 377 25.39 13.40 4.34
CA VAL A 377 25.41 12.09 3.66
C VAL A 377 26.42 12.05 2.52
#